data_AF-A0A953S2D6-F1
#
_entry.id   AF-A0A953S2D6-F1
#
_cell.length_a   1.000
_cell.length_b   1.000
_cell.length_c   1.000
_cell.angle_alpha   90.00
_cell.angle_beta   90.00
_cell.angle_gamma   90.00
#
_symmetry.space_group_name_H-M   'P 1'
#
loop_
_entity.id
_entity.type
_entity.pdbx_description
1 polymer ?
#
loop_
_entity_poly.entity_id
_entity_poly.type
_entity_poly.pdbx_seq_one_letter_code
_entity_poly.pdbx_strand_id
1 'polypeptide(L)'
;MMPFLSILCRARGLILPLVLLISFASARAQKHPPAKPIDLNVANAKELQQLPGVGAVTAQRIIDMRQKSGRFRRVEDLLAIRGISQKKLQALRPYVTVSPPPPQSTAKKPSPASQTHKN
;
A
#
# COMPACT_ATOMS: atom_id res chain seq x y z
N MET A 1 -61.90 -47.43 9.98
CA MET A 1 -61.56 -48.05 8.68
C MET A 1 -61.00 -46.95 7.79
N MET A 2 -59.70 -46.69 7.89
CA MET A 2 -59.00 -45.60 7.18
C MET A 2 -58.11 -46.23 6.09
N PRO A 3 -58.22 -45.79 4.84
CA PRO A 3 -57.16 -46.03 3.87
C PRO A 3 -56.63 -44.72 3.28
N PHE A 4 -55.39 -44.81 2.80
CA PHE A 4 -54.66 -43.82 1.99
C PHE A 4 -53.72 -42.86 2.73
N LEU A 5 -52.79 -43.48 3.46
CA LEU A 5 -51.40 -43.06 3.42
C LEU A 5 -50.77 -43.59 2.12
N SER A 6 -50.51 -42.72 1.15
CA SER A 6 -49.65 -42.96 -0.02
C SER A 6 -49.22 -41.60 -0.59
N ILE A 7 -48.02 -41.12 -0.29
CA ILE A 7 -46.84 -41.33 -1.15
C ILE A 7 -47.14 -40.86 -2.58
N LEU A 8 -46.91 -39.56 -2.84
CA LEU A 8 -46.30 -39.17 -4.11
C LEU A 8 -45.55 -37.84 -3.97
N CYS A 9 -44.27 -37.99 -3.69
CA CYS A 9 -43.18 -37.25 -4.30
C CYS A 9 -43.59 -36.45 -5.56
N ARG A 10 -43.63 -35.12 -5.47
CA ARG A 10 -43.48 -34.25 -6.65
C ARG A 10 -42.54 -33.10 -6.33
N ALA A 11 -41.29 -33.48 -6.08
CA ALA A 11 -40.16 -32.61 -6.38
C ALA A 11 -40.24 -32.22 -7.87
N ARG A 12 -40.42 -30.93 -8.17
CA ARG A 12 -39.91 -30.21 -9.35
C ARG A 12 -40.48 -28.80 -9.34
N GLY A 13 -39.68 -27.87 -8.84
CA GLY A 13 -39.98 -26.45 -8.86
C GLY A 13 -38.76 -25.70 -8.37
N LEU A 14 -37.71 -25.77 -9.20
CA LEU A 14 -36.45 -25.06 -9.08
C LEU A 14 -36.69 -23.60 -8.66
N ILE A 15 -36.54 -23.30 -7.36
CA ILE A 15 -36.58 -21.94 -6.84
C ILE A 15 -35.25 -21.29 -7.25
N LEU A 16 -35.39 -20.36 -8.20
CA LEU A 16 -34.48 -19.28 -8.59
C LEU A 16 -33.24 -19.15 -7.68
N PRO A 17 -32.00 -19.31 -8.19
CA PRO A 17 -30.82 -19.11 -7.36
C PRO A 17 -30.75 -17.63 -7.01
N LEU A 18 -31.09 -17.30 -5.78
CA LEU A 18 -30.78 -16.04 -5.14
C LEU A 18 -29.24 -15.96 -5.06
N VAL A 19 -28.64 -15.34 -6.08
CA VAL A 19 -27.23 -14.95 -6.13
C VAL A 19 -27.00 -13.97 -4.99
N LEU A 20 -26.70 -14.54 -3.81
CA LEU A 20 -26.37 -13.82 -2.59
C LEU A 20 -24.98 -13.20 -2.76
N LEU A 21 -25.01 -11.89 -3.04
CA LEU A 21 -24.06 -10.88 -2.56
C LEU A 21 -22.58 -11.20 -2.77
N ILE A 22 -22.09 -10.80 -3.95
CA ILE A 22 -21.02 -9.80 -4.11
C ILE A 22 -20.09 -9.68 -2.88
N SER A 23 -19.31 -10.73 -2.60
CA SER A 23 -18.11 -10.61 -1.76
C SER A 23 -16.98 -10.10 -2.63
N PHE A 24 -17.15 -8.88 -3.16
CA PHE A 24 -16.03 -8.11 -3.69
C PHE A 24 -15.25 -7.58 -2.49
N ALA A 25 -14.58 -8.49 -1.79
CA ALA A 25 -13.58 -8.16 -0.81
C ALA A 25 -12.48 -7.41 -1.56
N SER A 26 -12.62 -6.08 -1.61
CA SER A 26 -11.58 -5.18 -2.06
C SER A 26 -10.39 -5.41 -1.14
N ALA A 27 -9.48 -6.28 -1.59
CA ALA A 27 -8.19 -6.51 -0.99
C ALA A 27 -7.42 -5.20 -1.13
N ARG A 28 -7.63 -4.30 -0.17
CA ARG A 28 -6.76 -3.15 0.05
C ARG A 28 -5.40 -3.77 0.33
N ALA A 29 -4.52 -3.75 -0.66
CA ALA A 29 -3.12 -4.12 -0.49
C ALA A 29 -2.54 -3.18 0.56
N GLN A 30 -2.55 -3.64 1.81
CA GLN A 30 -2.00 -2.90 2.93
C GLN A 30 -0.50 -2.84 2.73
N LYS A 31 -0.02 -1.68 2.28
CA LYS A 31 1.41 -1.42 2.17
C LYS A 31 1.94 -1.29 3.58
N HIS A 32 2.71 -2.28 4.03
CA HIS A 32 3.30 -2.25 5.36
C HIS A 32 4.16 -0.98 5.51
N PRO A 33 3.98 -0.23 6.61
CA PRO A 33 4.80 0.95 6.85
C PRO A 33 6.28 0.56 6.93
N PRO A 34 7.19 1.43 6.46
CA PRO A 34 8.60 1.16 6.55
C PRO A 34 9.02 1.08 8.02
N ALA A 35 9.84 0.07 8.35
CA ALA A 35 10.36 -0.14 9.71
C ALA A 35 11.32 0.98 10.18
N LYS A 36 11.67 1.91 9.29
CA LYS A 36 12.63 2.98 9.52
C LYS A 36 12.14 4.29 8.93
N PRO A 37 12.44 5.42 9.59
CA PRO A 37 12.20 6.73 9.00
C PRO A 37 13.03 6.89 7.72
N ILE A 38 12.35 7.34 6.67
CA ILE A 38 12.91 7.56 5.33
C ILE A 38 13.25 9.04 5.21
N ASP A 39 14.51 9.34 4.89
CA ASP A 39 14.94 10.73 4.69
C ASP A 39 14.53 11.24 3.29
N LEU A 40 13.72 12.28 3.27
CA LEU A 40 13.18 12.89 2.06
C LEU A 40 14.23 13.56 1.17
N ASN A 41 15.48 13.73 1.60
CA ASN A 41 16.55 14.32 0.80
C ASN A 41 17.44 13.27 0.11
N VAL A 42 17.55 12.07 0.67
CA VAL A 42 18.39 10.97 0.12
C VAL A 42 17.58 9.78 -0.38
N ALA A 43 16.31 9.66 -0.01
CA ALA A 43 15.50 8.51 -0.39
C ALA A 43 15.36 8.33 -1.90
N ASN A 44 15.37 7.07 -2.32
CA ASN A 44 15.16 6.62 -3.69
C ASN A 44 13.68 6.44 -4.01
N ALA A 45 13.34 6.36 -5.31
CA ALA A 45 11.95 6.17 -5.75
C ALA A 45 11.28 4.93 -5.12
N LYS A 46 12.02 3.82 -4.95
CA LYS A 46 11.50 2.60 -4.33
C LYS A 46 11.20 2.79 -2.84
N GLU A 47 12.05 3.50 -2.12
CA GLU A 47 11.89 3.79 -0.68
C GLU A 47 10.69 4.71 -0.47
N LEU A 48 10.58 5.77 -1.28
CA LEU A 48 9.41 6.66 -1.27
C LEU A 48 8.11 5.91 -1.56
N GLN A 49 8.13 4.92 -2.44
CA GLN A 49 6.96 4.08 -2.70
C GLN A 49 6.57 3.23 -1.50
N GLN A 50 7.47 2.82 -0.60
CA GLN A 50 7.09 2.03 0.58
C GLN A 50 6.16 2.80 1.52
N LEU A 51 6.11 4.11 1.39
CA LEU A 51 5.26 4.96 2.19
C LEU A 51 3.77 4.76 1.86
N PRO A 52 2.89 4.73 2.87
CA PRO A 52 1.45 4.58 2.66
C PRO A 52 0.89 5.76 1.87
N GLY A 53 0.18 5.48 0.78
CA GLY A 53 -0.44 6.52 -0.06
C GLY A 53 0.51 7.23 -1.03
N VAL A 54 1.78 6.80 -1.10
CA VAL A 54 2.76 7.24 -2.11
C VAL A 54 2.91 6.17 -3.19
N GLY A 55 2.54 6.55 -4.42
CA GLY A 55 2.69 5.72 -5.61
C GLY A 55 3.93 6.05 -6.43
N ALA A 56 4.18 5.31 -7.51
CA ALA A 56 5.29 5.56 -8.42
C ALA A 56 5.28 6.99 -8.99
N VAL A 57 4.11 7.49 -9.37
CA VAL A 57 3.92 8.86 -9.89
C VAL A 57 4.26 9.91 -8.83
N THR A 58 3.82 9.71 -7.59
CA THR A 58 4.11 10.64 -6.48
C THR A 58 5.60 10.60 -6.14
N ALA A 59 6.22 9.42 -6.13
CA ALA A 59 7.66 9.27 -5.89
C ALA A 59 8.51 10.00 -6.95
N GLN A 60 8.13 9.91 -8.23
CA GLN A 60 8.78 10.68 -9.29
C GLN A 60 8.64 12.19 -9.06
N ARG A 61 7.43 12.67 -8.73
CA ARG A 61 7.21 14.09 -8.43
C ARG A 61 8.04 14.60 -7.25
N ILE A 62 8.29 13.77 -6.23
CA ILE A 62 9.18 14.12 -5.11
C ILE A 62 10.60 14.35 -5.64
N ILE A 63 11.09 13.49 -6.54
CA ILE A 63 12.41 13.63 -7.17
C ILE A 63 12.47 14.88 -8.05
N ASP A 64 11.45 15.11 -8.88
CA ASP A 64 11.35 16.30 -9.73
C ASP A 64 11.32 17.58 -8.88
N MET A 65 10.63 17.56 -7.74
CA MET A 65 10.64 18.66 -6.78
C MET A 65 12.04 18.91 -6.22
N ARG A 66 12.84 17.87 -5.94
CA ARG A 66 14.23 18.05 -5.52
C ARG A 66 15.05 18.78 -6.58
N GLN A 67 14.81 18.49 -7.86
CA GLN A 67 15.49 19.15 -8.96
C GLN A 67 15.06 20.61 -9.14
N LYS A 68 13.77 20.92 -8.90
CA LYS A 68 13.19 22.26 -9.11
C LYS A 68 13.35 23.20 -7.93
N SER A 69 13.00 22.75 -6.72
CA SER A 69 13.05 23.55 -5.49
C SER A 69 14.30 23.32 -4.66
N GLY A 70 15.11 22.30 -4.97
CA GLY A 70 16.25 21.91 -4.16
C GLY A 70 15.87 20.99 -3.00
N ARG A 71 16.61 21.07 -1.90
CA ARG A 71 16.45 20.15 -0.75
C ARG A 71 15.17 20.48 0.04
N PHE A 72 14.50 19.44 0.53
CA PHE A 72 13.40 19.59 1.49
C PHE A 72 13.96 20.08 2.82
N ARG A 73 13.29 21.08 3.41
CA ARG A 73 13.63 21.62 4.73
C ARG A 73 12.65 21.17 5.79
N ARG A 74 11.40 20.97 5.40
CA ARG A 74 10.27 20.62 6.26
C ARG A 74 9.48 19.47 5.64
N VAL A 75 8.77 18.71 6.47
CA VAL A 75 7.87 17.65 5.96
C VAL A 75 6.69 18.26 5.21
N GLU A 76 6.27 19.46 5.61
CA GLU A 76 5.19 20.24 5.02
C GLU A 76 5.44 20.60 3.55
N ASP A 77 6.71 20.67 3.12
CA ASP A 77 7.09 20.93 1.73
C ASP A 77 6.52 19.85 0.77
N LEU A 78 6.19 18.66 1.28
CA LEU A 78 5.49 17.62 0.52
C LEU A 78 4.08 18.03 0.06
N LEU A 79 3.43 19.01 0.71
CA LEU A 79 2.11 19.51 0.30
C LEU A 79 2.15 20.28 -1.01
N ALA A 80 3.32 20.81 -1.40
CA ALA A 80 3.50 21.43 -2.71
C ALA A 80 3.38 20.40 -3.86
N ILE A 81 3.51 19.11 -3.56
CA ILE A 81 3.44 18.04 -4.54
C ILE A 81 2.00 17.67 -4.84
N ARG A 82 1.62 17.78 -6.12
CA ARG A 82 0.33 17.32 -6.62
C ARG A 82 0.14 15.83 -6.28
N GLY A 83 -0.91 15.53 -5.51
CA GLY A 83 -1.28 14.17 -5.11
C GLY A 83 -0.93 13.80 -3.67
N ILE A 84 -0.23 14.67 -2.92
CA ILE A 84 -0.13 14.59 -1.47
C ILE A 84 -1.18 15.52 -0.86
N SER A 85 -1.98 14.98 0.04
CA SER A 85 -3.00 15.73 0.80
C SER A 85 -2.64 15.76 2.28
N GLN A 86 -3.26 16.66 3.05
CA GLN A 86 -3.09 16.76 4.50
C GLN A 86 -3.20 15.40 5.20
N LYS A 87 -4.21 14.60 4.81
CA LYS A 87 -4.44 13.25 5.34
C LYS A 87 -3.26 12.32 5.09
N LYS A 88 -2.70 12.35 3.88
CA LYS A 88 -1.51 11.56 3.55
C LYS A 88 -0.31 12.06 4.33
N LEU A 89 -0.07 13.36 4.40
CA LEU A 89 1.05 13.92 5.15
C LEU A 89 1.01 13.50 6.63
N GLN A 90 -0.17 13.50 7.26
CA GLN A 90 -0.32 13.00 8.63
C GLN A 90 0.04 11.52 8.77
N ALA A 91 -0.36 10.68 7.81
CA ALA A 91 0.03 9.27 7.78
C ALA A 91 1.53 9.07 7.51
N LEU A 92 2.19 10.03 6.84
CA LEU A 92 3.61 9.99 6.48
C LEU A 92 4.53 10.52 7.59
N ARG A 93 4.08 11.49 8.39
CA ARG A 93 4.84 12.12 9.48
C ARG A 93 5.67 11.16 10.34
N PRO A 94 5.15 9.99 10.80
CA PRO A 94 5.94 9.08 11.62
C PRO A 94 7.03 8.31 10.83
N TYR A 95 6.98 8.31 9.50
CA TYR A 95 7.86 7.52 8.62
C TYR A 95 8.83 8.36 7.81
N VAL A 96 8.81 9.69 7.94
CA VAL A 96 9.63 10.59 7.12
C VAL A 96 10.44 11.55 7.99
N THR A 97 11.68 11.81 7.59
CA THR A 97 12.57 12.75 8.28
C THR A 97 13.21 13.70 7.29
N VAL A 98 13.60 14.88 7.79
CA VAL A 98 14.28 15.92 7.01
C VAL A 98 15.44 16.43 7.87
N SER A 99 16.63 15.83 7.72
CA SER A 99 17.79 16.12 8.58
C SER A 99 19.06 16.35 7.74
N PRO A 100 20.05 17.13 8.23
CA PRO A 100 21.46 17.02 7.79
C PRO A 100 22.09 15.67 8.25
N PRO A 101 23.21 15.20 7.64
CA PRO A 101 23.68 13.79 7.68
C PRO A 101 24.28 13.33 9.05
N PRO A 102 24.47 12.01 9.31
CA PRO A 102 23.97 11.32 10.54
C PRO A 102 25.07 10.73 11.47
N PRO A 103 24.69 9.89 12.45
CA PRO A 103 25.06 8.48 12.28
C PRO A 103 23.85 7.53 12.39
N GLN A 104 23.88 6.49 11.53
CA GLN A 104 23.06 5.26 11.54
C GLN A 104 21.69 5.35 10.81
N SER A 105 21.44 4.80 9.60
CA SER A 105 22.07 3.72 8.83
C SER A 105 22.77 2.64 9.64
N THR A 106 22.06 2.04 10.60
CA THR A 106 22.42 0.69 11.06
C THR A 106 21.25 -0.24 10.83
N ALA A 107 21.50 -1.23 9.98
CA ALA A 107 20.69 -2.38 9.65
C ALA A 107 19.81 -2.30 8.39
N LYS A 108 20.21 -3.11 7.41
CA LYS A 108 19.32 -3.78 6.46
C LYS A 108 19.00 -3.02 5.17
N LYS A 109 20.05 -2.91 4.35
CA LYS A 109 19.97 -3.46 2.99
C LYS A 109 19.68 -4.97 3.12
N PRO A 110 18.62 -5.49 2.51
CA PRO A 110 18.76 -6.72 1.77
C PRO A 110 18.62 -6.30 0.32
N SER A 111 19.75 -6.27 -0.38
CA SER A 111 19.75 -6.33 -1.84
C SER A 111 18.90 -7.54 -2.23
N PRO A 112 17.89 -7.40 -3.09
CA PRO A 112 17.34 -8.53 -3.81
C PRO A 112 18.17 -8.75 -5.07
N ALA A 113 19.12 -9.70 -5.01
CA ALA A 113 19.86 -10.40 -6.09
C ALA A 113 21.17 -10.94 -5.44
N SER A 114 21.60 -12.20 -5.53
CA SER A 114 21.33 -13.25 -6.50
C SER A 114 21.35 -14.62 -5.81
N GLN A 115 20.32 -15.43 -6.06
CA GLN A 115 20.48 -16.88 -6.05
C GLN A 115 21.28 -17.26 -7.32
N THR A 116 22.54 -17.63 -7.17
CA THR A 116 23.34 -18.38 -8.17
C THR A 116 24.44 -19.09 -7.38
N HIS A 117 24.27 -20.36 -6.98
CA HIS A 117 24.52 -21.61 -7.73
C HIS A 117 26.01 -22.01 -7.79
N LYS A 118 26.29 -23.25 -7.33
CA LYS A 118 27.53 -24.07 -7.47
C LYS A 118 28.79 -23.55 -6.75
N ASN A 119 29.67 -24.36 -6.17
CA ASN A 119 29.99 -25.78 -6.37
C ASN A 119 30.58 -26.35 -5.07
#